data_AF-A0A3N2BFU2-F1
#
_entry.id   AF-A0A3N2BFU2-F1
#
_cell.length_a   1.000
_cell.length_b   1.000
_cell.length_c   1.000
_cell.angle_alpha   90.00
_cell.angle_beta   90.00
_cell.angle_gamma   90.00
#
_symmetry.space_group_name_H-M   'P 1'
#
loop_
_entity.id
_entity.type
_entity.pdbx_description
1 polymer ?
#
loop_
_entity_poly.entity_id
_entity_poly.type
_entity_poly.pdbx_seq_one_letter_code
_entity_poly.pdbx_strand_id
1 'polypeptide(L)'
;MDRVRTATGRARRGQKGSNRAANVGSRAARQYRVGVNTTSRQAAAEGKHVTGSAGASSGSSGPGPRFGFTSGLVIQEFYYDDDVDAGVRAAVEEETGTELVDEDFGDVCDGAIIWWRADDGGQEDLTDLLVDAQANLDDGGLIWVLTPKPGLDNHVAPADVEEAAKVAGMLATSAMSVGENWNGIRVAARSRSRR
;
A
#
# COMPACT_ATOMS: atom_id res chain seq x y z
N MET A 1 21.32 0.15 72.02
CA MET A 1 21.28 -0.46 70.67
C MET A 1 21.18 0.69 69.69
N ASP A 2 22.34 1.22 69.31
CA ASP A 2 22.48 2.53 68.69
C ASP A 2 22.88 2.34 67.23
N ARG A 3 22.00 2.79 66.32
CA ARG A 3 22.22 2.69 64.87
C ARG A 3 23.06 3.88 64.41
N VAL A 4 24.29 3.57 64.00
CA VAL A 4 25.23 4.53 63.42
C VAL A 4 24.87 4.76 61.94
N ARG A 5 24.77 6.04 61.59
CA ARG A 5 24.61 6.58 60.23
C ARG A 5 25.91 6.38 59.43
N THR A 6 25.81 6.24 58.11
CA THR A 6 26.46 7.18 57.17
C THR A 6 26.03 6.94 55.73
N ALA A 7 25.58 8.02 55.10
CA ALA A 7 25.34 8.13 53.67
C ALA A 7 26.59 8.69 52.96
N THR A 8 26.83 8.22 51.75
CA THR A 8 27.65 8.80 50.67
C THR A 8 27.11 8.10 49.41
N GLY A 9 26.61 8.71 48.34
CA GLY A 9 26.87 10.03 47.79
C GLY A 9 27.35 9.83 46.34
N ARG A 10 26.57 10.33 45.37
CA ARG A 10 27.00 10.86 44.05
C ARG A 10 26.90 9.96 42.79
N ALA A 11 25.81 10.21 42.04
CA ALA A 11 25.73 10.79 40.67
C ALA A 11 26.27 10.09 39.40
N ARG A 12 25.56 10.47 38.31
CA ARG A 12 25.89 10.49 36.86
C ARG A 12 25.45 9.23 36.09
N ARG A 13 24.56 9.33 35.09
CA ARG A 13 24.55 10.02 33.77
C ARG A 13 24.64 8.89 32.73
N GLY A 14 23.62 8.78 31.89
CA GLY A 14 23.39 7.60 31.06
C GLY A 14 24.29 7.46 29.85
N GLN A 15 24.10 6.36 29.12
CA GLN A 15 24.41 6.26 27.70
C GLN A 15 23.70 5.04 27.09
N LYS A 16 22.93 5.29 26.02
CA LYS A 16 22.53 4.30 25.01
C LYS A 16 23.78 3.67 24.38
N GLY A 17 23.68 2.41 23.95
CA GLY A 17 24.47 1.94 22.81
C GLY A 17 24.75 0.44 22.74
N SER A 18 24.38 -0.11 21.58
CA SER A 18 24.98 -1.27 20.92
C SER A 18 24.61 -2.68 21.40
N ASN A 19 23.49 -3.17 20.87
CA ASN A 19 23.38 -4.60 20.55
C ASN A 19 24.16 -4.89 19.26
N ARG A 20 25.25 -5.62 19.45
CA ARG A 20 25.99 -6.40 18.45
C ARG A 20 25.17 -7.64 18.08
N ALA A 21 24.97 -7.86 16.79
CA ALA A 21 24.98 -9.17 16.12
C ALA A 21 25.08 -8.86 14.61
N ALA A 22 26.23 -8.94 13.95
CA ALA A 22 26.94 -10.16 13.55
C ALA A 22 26.02 -11.16 12.84
N ASN A 23 25.83 -11.00 11.53
CA ASN A 23 25.84 -12.16 10.64
C ASN A 23 26.52 -11.81 9.31
N VAL A 24 27.69 -12.40 9.13
CA VAL A 24 28.49 -12.41 7.90
C VAL A 24 28.06 -13.66 7.14
N GLY A 25 27.46 -13.48 5.97
CA GLY A 25 26.96 -14.58 5.14
C GLY A 25 26.98 -14.21 3.66
N SER A 26 28.18 -13.91 3.17
CA SER A 26 28.52 -13.73 1.76
C SER A 26 27.91 -14.80 0.85
N ARG A 27 27.34 -14.39 -0.30
CA ARG A 27 27.86 -14.76 -1.64
C ARG A 27 26.99 -14.29 -2.81
N ALA A 28 27.73 -13.71 -3.76
CA ALA A 28 27.59 -13.87 -5.21
C ALA A 28 26.43 -13.16 -5.92
N ALA A 29 26.72 -11.91 -6.30
CA ALA A 29 26.80 -11.45 -7.68
C ALA A 29 25.73 -11.94 -8.68
N ARG A 30 24.96 -10.97 -9.20
CA ARG A 30 24.99 -10.68 -10.63
C ARG A 30 24.53 -9.25 -10.91
N GLN A 31 25.28 -8.62 -11.81
CA GLN A 31 25.27 -7.20 -12.12
C GLN A 31 24.14 -6.87 -13.09
N TYR A 32 23.30 -5.89 -12.75
CA TYR A 32 22.53 -5.14 -13.75
C TYR A 32 23.04 -3.70 -13.72
N ARG A 33 23.91 -3.38 -14.68
CA ARG A 33 24.41 -2.03 -14.93
C ARG A 33 23.33 -1.29 -15.71
N VAL A 34 22.57 -0.42 -15.04
CA VAL A 34 21.74 0.61 -15.69
C VAL A 34 22.54 1.90 -15.78
N GLY A 35 22.62 2.44 -17.00
CA GLY A 35 23.37 3.65 -17.31
C GLY A 35 22.72 4.88 -16.70
N VAL A 36 23.51 5.64 -15.96
CA VAL A 36 23.21 7.01 -15.55
C VAL A 36 23.38 7.94 -16.75
N ASN A 37 22.34 8.71 -17.08
CA ASN A 37 22.51 9.92 -17.88
C ASN A 37 22.18 11.13 -16.99
N THR A 38 23.24 11.74 -16.45
CA THR A 38 23.24 13.04 -15.79
C THR A 38 23.66 14.08 -16.82
N THR A 39 22.76 15.01 -17.19
CA THR A 39 23.01 16.41 -17.57
C THR A 39 21.64 17.02 -17.94
N SER A 40 21.22 18.23 -17.63
CA SER A 40 21.90 19.48 -17.28
C SER A 40 20.90 20.46 -16.64
N ARG A 41 21.38 21.25 -15.68
CA ARG A 41 21.16 22.70 -15.50
C ARG A 41 19.74 23.26 -15.71
N GLN A 42 19.08 23.62 -14.61
CA GLN A 42 18.08 24.69 -14.60
C GLN A 42 18.65 25.93 -13.92
N ALA A 43 18.76 26.99 -14.72
CA ALA A 43 18.98 28.36 -14.28
C ALA A 43 17.63 29.08 -14.21
N ALA A 44 17.50 29.92 -13.19
CA ALA A 44 16.32 30.71 -12.86
C ALA A 44 15.95 31.73 -13.95
N ALA A 45 14.64 31.97 -14.12
CA ALA A 45 14.10 33.23 -14.58
C ALA A 45 12.65 33.40 -14.08
N GLU A 46 12.43 34.45 -13.30
CA GLU A 46 11.12 34.99 -12.93
C GLU A 46 10.37 35.56 -14.14
N GLY A 47 9.03 35.47 -14.10
CA GLY A 47 8.15 36.10 -15.09
C GLY A 47 6.68 36.06 -14.68
N LYS A 48 6.18 37.23 -14.26
CA LYS A 48 4.85 37.61 -13.77
C LYS A 48 3.71 37.44 -14.81
N HIS A 49 2.49 37.09 -14.36
CA HIS A 49 1.13 37.63 -14.71
C HIS A 49 -0.03 36.62 -14.93
N VAL A 50 -1.05 36.76 -14.06
CA VAL A 50 -2.54 36.76 -14.21
C VAL A 50 -3.37 35.59 -14.80
N THR A 51 -4.56 35.49 -14.18
CA THR A 51 -5.86 34.92 -14.61
C THR A 51 -6.00 33.40 -14.55
N GLY A 52 -7.13 32.99 -13.95
CA GLY A 52 -7.38 31.64 -13.52
C GLY A 52 -7.86 30.69 -14.60
N SER A 53 -7.87 29.42 -14.24
CA SER A 53 -8.78 28.38 -14.70
C SER A 53 -8.43 27.10 -13.95
N ALA A 54 -9.45 26.27 -13.75
CA ALA A 54 -9.31 24.83 -13.60
C ALA A 54 -8.25 24.27 -14.57
N GLY A 55 -7.50 23.27 -14.11
CA GLY A 55 -6.50 22.56 -14.89
C GLY A 55 -5.62 21.75 -13.96
N ALA A 56 -5.99 20.50 -13.76
CA ALA A 56 -5.42 19.38 -14.51
C ALA A 56 -4.20 18.83 -13.77
N SER A 57 -4.46 17.83 -12.93
CA SER A 57 -3.44 16.86 -12.54
C SER A 57 -2.91 16.23 -13.83
N SER A 58 -1.81 16.76 -14.35
CA SER A 58 -0.97 16.05 -15.30
C SER A 58 -0.31 14.89 -14.55
N GLY A 59 -1.02 13.78 -14.44
CA GLY A 59 -0.49 12.47 -14.09
C GLY A 59 -0.17 11.72 -15.39
N SER A 60 1.12 11.51 -15.65
CA SER A 60 1.70 10.56 -16.62
C SER A 60 0.85 10.13 -17.83
N SER A 61 1.12 10.72 -19.01
CA SER A 61 0.60 10.28 -20.30
C SER A 61 1.28 8.96 -20.74
N GLY A 62 0.97 7.87 -20.04
CA GLY A 62 1.25 6.49 -20.38
C GLY A 62 0.17 5.62 -19.71
N PRO A 63 -0.24 4.48 -20.29
CA PRO A 63 -1.29 3.68 -19.69
C PRO A 63 -0.84 3.21 -18.30
N GLY A 64 -1.49 3.71 -17.25
CA GLY A 64 -1.33 3.23 -15.88
C GLY A 64 -1.73 1.76 -15.73
N PRO A 65 -1.51 1.16 -14.54
CA PRO A 65 -1.94 -0.19 -14.25
C PRO A 65 -3.45 -0.34 -14.52
N ARG A 66 -3.83 -1.45 -15.18
CA ARG A 66 -5.22 -1.75 -15.55
C ARG A 66 -5.82 -2.68 -14.53
N PHE A 67 -6.72 -2.15 -13.70
CA PHE A 67 -7.37 -2.90 -12.64
C PHE A 67 -8.57 -3.70 -13.15
N GLY A 68 -9.08 -3.35 -14.33
CA GLY A 68 -10.24 -3.97 -14.93
C GLY A 68 -11.56 -3.42 -14.39
N PHE A 69 -11.53 -2.22 -13.82
CA PHE A 69 -12.74 -1.48 -13.49
C PHE A 69 -13.37 -0.91 -14.77
N THR A 70 -14.68 -0.73 -14.73
CA THR A 70 -15.44 -0.08 -15.81
C THR A 70 -15.75 1.35 -15.40
N SER A 71 -15.98 2.23 -16.37
CA SER A 71 -16.39 3.59 -16.08
C SER A 71 -17.76 3.63 -15.38
N GLY A 72 -17.90 4.50 -14.38
CA GLY A 72 -19.09 4.69 -13.56
C GLY A 72 -19.15 3.83 -12.29
N LEU A 73 -18.15 2.98 -12.05
CA LEU A 73 -18.08 2.16 -10.84
C LEU A 73 -17.58 2.96 -9.64
N VAL A 74 -18.15 2.73 -8.46
CA VAL A 74 -17.69 3.30 -7.19
C VAL A 74 -16.72 2.33 -6.54
N ILE A 75 -15.48 2.79 -6.30
CA ILE A 75 -14.41 1.97 -5.73
C ILE A 75 -14.10 2.46 -4.32
N GLN A 76 -14.28 1.58 -3.35
CA GLN A 76 -13.95 1.85 -1.96
C GLN A 76 -12.47 1.62 -1.66
N GLU A 77 -11.87 2.46 -0.85
CA GLU A 77 -10.48 2.40 -0.43
C GLU A 77 -10.39 2.07 1.07
N PHE A 78 -9.54 1.11 1.42
CA PHE A 78 -9.28 0.68 2.78
C PHE A 78 -7.79 0.80 3.12
N TYR A 79 -7.48 1.12 4.38
CA TYR A 79 -6.11 1.21 4.90
C TYR A 79 -5.20 2.23 4.17
N TYR A 80 -5.80 3.31 3.68
CA TYR A 80 -5.07 4.46 3.14
C TYR A 80 -4.11 5.03 4.20
N ASP A 81 -2.87 5.31 3.80
CA ASP A 81 -1.85 5.96 4.63
C ASP A 81 -0.93 6.82 3.73
N ASP A 82 0.08 7.50 4.28
CA ASP A 82 0.94 8.43 3.52
C ASP A 82 1.85 7.71 2.48
N ASP A 83 2.12 6.42 2.68
CA ASP A 83 2.99 5.60 1.81
C ASP A 83 2.29 5.06 0.54
N VAL A 84 0.99 5.33 0.37
CA VAL A 84 0.24 4.84 -0.80
C VAL A 84 0.67 5.55 -2.09
N ASP A 85 0.61 4.82 -3.20
CA ASP A 85 1.02 5.34 -4.50
C ASP A 85 -0.12 6.15 -5.13
N ALA A 86 0.04 7.48 -5.16
CA ALA A 86 -0.94 8.38 -5.79
C ALA A 86 -1.14 8.10 -7.29
N GLY A 87 -0.14 7.53 -7.98
CA GLY A 87 -0.27 7.13 -9.38
C GLY A 87 -1.18 5.92 -9.55
N VAL A 88 -1.22 5.02 -8.56
CA VAL A 88 -2.18 3.90 -8.53
C VAL A 88 -3.60 4.41 -8.32
N ARG A 89 -3.80 5.32 -7.35
CA ARG A 89 -5.13 5.93 -7.11
C ARG A 89 -5.63 6.65 -8.36
N ALA A 90 -4.80 7.52 -8.93
CA ALA A 90 -5.12 8.23 -10.17
C ALA A 90 -5.47 7.27 -11.32
N ALA A 91 -4.73 6.16 -11.47
CA ALA A 91 -5.03 5.18 -12.52
C ALA A 91 -6.41 4.51 -12.35
N VAL A 92 -6.85 4.31 -11.11
CA VAL A 92 -8.18 3.78 -10.80
C VAL A 92 -9.24 4.84 -11.10
N GLU A 93 -9.05 6.08 -10.64
CA GLU A 93 -9.95 7.21 -10.90
C GLU A 93 -10.10 7.50 -12.39
N GLU A 94 -9.03 7.36 -13.17
CA GLU A 94 -9.08 7.51 -14.63
C GLU A 94 -9.81 6.36 -15.32
N GLU A 95 -9.77 5.15 -14.75
CA GLU A 95 -10.44 3.97 -15.31
C GLU A 95 -11.93 3.96 -14.97
N THR A 96 -12.31 4.37 -13.76
CA THR A 96 -13.69 4.46 -13.31
C THR A 96 -14.35 5.78 -13.71
N GLY A 97 -13.57 6.87 -13.83
CA GLY A 97 -14.11 8.22 -13.96
C GLY A 97 -14.77 8.75 -12.69
N THR A 98 -14.51 8.12 -11.55
CA THR A 98 -15.05 8.43 -10.22
C THR A 98 -13.89 8.53 -9.22
N GLU A 99 -14.03 9.39 -8.21
CA GLU A 99 -13.06 9.46 -7.11
C GLU A 99 -13.20 8.23 -6.21
N LEU A 100 -12.09 7.73 -5.64
CA LEU A 100 -12.14 6.64 -4.66
C LEU A 100 -12.86 7.13 -3.40
N VAL A 101 -13.74 6.29 -2.87
CA VAL A 101 -14.46 6.56 -1.63
C VAL A 101 -13.76 5.89 -0.46
N ASP A 102 -13.84 6.49 0.72
CA ASP A 102 -13.18 5.98 1.93
C ASP A 102 -13.96 4.80 2.57
N GLU A 103 -13.37 4.14 3.56
CA GLU A 103 -13.96 3.00 4.26
C GLU A 103 -15.28 3.33 4.98
N ASP A 104 -15.50 4.60 5.38
CA ASP A 104 -16.76 5.06 6.00
C ASP A 104 -17.88 5.34 4.98
N PHE A 105 -17.68 5.04 3.69
CA PHE A 105 -18.71 5.28 2.68
C PHE A 105 -19.97 4.45 2.97
N GLY A 106 -21.09 5.15 3.21
CA GLY A 106 -22.34 4.58 3.71
C GLY A 106 -23.27 3.98 2.64
N ASP A 107 -22.80 3.83 1.41
CA ASP A 107 -23.55 3.29 0.27
C ASP A 107 -22.80 2.10 -0.36
N VAL A 108 -23.50 1.32 -1.18
CA VAL A 108 -22.93 0.12 -1.82
C VAL A 108 -21.92 0.50 -2.90
N CYS A 109 -20.77 -0.17 -2.90
CA CYS A 109 -19.70 0.01 -3.89
C CYS A 109 -19.67 -1.13 -4.92
N ASP A 110 -19.02 -0.88 -6.05
CA ASP A 110 -18.84 -1.87 -7.11
C ASP A 110 -17.50 -2.62 -7.00
N GLY A 111 -16.54 -2.07 -6.26
CA GLY A 111 -15.25 -2.68 -6.02
C GLY A 111 -14.54 -2.06 -4.83
N ALA A 112 -13.43 -2.69 -4.43
CA ALA A 112 -12.60 -2.20 -3.35
C ALA A 112 -11.11 -2.32 -3.69
N ILE A 113 -10.33 -1.41 -3.11
CA ILE A 113 -8.88 -1.44 -3.07
C ILE A 113 -8.45 -1.43 -1.61
N ILE A 114 -7.58 -2.37 -1.25
CA ILE A 114 -7.09 -2.54 0.11
C ILE A 114 -5.58 -2.36 0.08
N TRP A 115 -5.06 -1.42 0.85
CA TRP A 115 -3.61 -1.24 1.04
C TRP A 115 -3.14 -2.05 2.24
N TRP A 116 -2.51 -3.20 2.01
CA TRP A 116 -2.15 -4.13 3.08
C TRP A 116 -0.64 -4.23 3.29
N ARG A 117 -0.19 -3.97 4.52
CA ARG A 117 1.22 -4.03 4.94
C ARG A 117 1.39 -5.09 6.02
N ALA A 118 2.61 -5.61 6.16
CA ALA A 118 2.89 -6.63 7.17
C ALA A 118 2.76 -6.13 8.63
N ASP A 119 2.77 -4.81 8.83
CA ASP A 119 2.58 -4.17 10.15
C ASP A 119 1.10 -3.88 10.45
N ASP A 120 0.25 -3.77 9.41
CA ASP A 120 -1.19 -3.52 9.57
C ASP A 120 -1.92 -4.70 10.24
N GLY A 121 -1.43 -5.92 10.03
CA GLY A 121 -1.97 -7.10 10.70
C GLY A 121 -1.46 -8.42 10.12
N GLY A 122 -1.99 -9.51 10.67
CA GLY A 122 -1.73 -10.86 10.19
C GLY A 122 -2.67 -11.29 9.05
N GLN A 123 -2.51 -12.53 8.62
CA GLN A 123 -3.41 -13.17 7.65
C GLN A 123 -4.87 -13.21 8.13
N GLU A 124 -5.08 -13.39 9.43
CA GLU A 124 -6.41 -13.42 10.06
C GLU A 124 -7.11 -12.06 9.99
N ASP A 125 -6.40 -10.97 10.22
CA ASP A 125 -6.92 -9.61 10.11
C ASP A 125 -7.27 -9.26 8.66
N LEU A 126 -6.40 -9.61 7.70
CA LEU A 126 -6.70 -9.44 6.28
C LEU A 126 -7.94 -10.24 5.86
N THR A 127 -8.14 -11.43 6.45
CA THR A 127 -9.32 -12.25 6.16
C THR A 127 -10.60 -11.55 6.60
N ASP A 128 -10.62 -10.99 7.82
CA ASP A 128 -11.79 -10.29 8.35
C ASP A 128 -12.10 -9.03 7.53
N LEU A 129 -11.07 -8.24 7.22
CA LEU A 129 -11.18 -7.08 6.33
C LEU A 129 -11.72 -7.45 4.95
N LEU A 130 -11.27 -8.56 4.39
CA LEU A 130 -11.75 -9.06 3.10
C LEU A 130 -13.23 -9.43 3.14
N VAL A 131 -13.73 -9.95 4.26
CA VAL A 131 -15.15 -10.24 4.47
C VAL A 131 -15.96 -8.95 4.64
N ASP A 132 -15.44 -7.98 5.39
CA ASP A 132 -16.07 -6.67 5.59
C ASP A 132 -16.16 -5.88 4.28
N ALA A 133 -15.04 -5.76 3.56
CA ALA A 133 -14.99 -5.13 2.25
C ALA A 133 -15.98 -5.79 1.30
N GLN A 134 -16.04 -7.13 1.23
CA GLN A 134 -17.02 -7.84 0.41
C GLN A 134 -18.48 -7.51 0.80
N ALA A 135 -18.77 -7.27 2.08
CA ALA A 135 -20.12 -6.95 2.54
C ALA A 135 -20.58 -5.55 2.09
N ASN A 136 -19.64 -4.63 1.85
CA ASN A 136 -19.92 -3.29 1.32
C ASN A 136 -20.06 -3.27 -0.22
N LEU A 137 -19.76 -4.38 -0.91
CA LEU A 137 -19.86 -4.48 -2.36
C LEU A 137 -21.18 -5.08 -2.84
N ASP A 138 -21.64 -4.66 -4.02
CA ASP A 138 -22.70 -5.35 -4.74
C ASP A 138 -22.25 -6.74 -5.23
N ASP A 139 -23.20 -7.60 -5.60
CA ASP A 139 -22.97 -9.02 -5.87
C ASP A 139 -21.97 -9.21 -7.03
N GLY A 140 -20.73 -9.58 -6.69
CA GLY A 140 -19.65 -9.79 -7.66
C GLY A 140 -18.63 -8.65 -7.77
N GLY A 141 -18.60 -7.74 -6.81
CA GLY A 141 -17.62 -6.66 -6.77
C GLY A 141 -16.17 -7.12 -6.78
N LEU A 142 -15.31 -6.30 -7.37
CA LEU A 142 -13.90 -6.59 -7.61
C LEU A 142 -13.03 -6.03 -6.49
N ILE A 143 -12.25 -6.88 -5.81
CA ILE A 143 -11.33 -6.46 -4.75
C ILE A 143 -9.88 -6.56 -5.24
N TRP A 144 -9.10 -5.51 -5.01
CA TRP A 144 -7.66 -5.50 -5.23
C TRP A 144 -6.92 -5.30 -3.91
N VAL A 145 -6.14 -6.31 -3.50
CA VAL A 145 -5.26 -6.21 -2.34
C VAL A 145 -3.87 -5.78 -2.82
N LEU A 146 -3.43 -4.61 -2.40
CA LEU A 146 -2.15 -4.02 -2.74
C LEU A 146 -1.17 -4.28 -1.60
N THR A 147 -0.03 -4.89 -1.91
CA THR A 147 1.05 -5.14 -0.94
C THR A 147 2.37 -4.55 -1.41
N PRO A 148 3.25 -4.10 -0.51
CA PRO A 148 4.58 -3.62 -0.90
C PRO A 148 5.35 -4.70 -1.66
N LYS A 149 6.17 -4.30 -2.65
CA LYS A 149 7.01 -5.21 -3.44
C LYS A 149 8.06 -5.92 -2.57
N PRO A 150 8.49 -7.13 -2.97
CA PRO A 150 9.53 -7.85 -2.25
C PRO A 150 10.83 -7.03 -2.17
N GLY A 151 11.38 -6.93 -0.96
CA GLY A 151 12.58 -6.13 -0.68
C GLY A 151 12.30 -4.72 -0.16
N LEU A 152 11.04 -4.33 -0.06
CA LEU A 152 10.60 -3.16 0.70
C LEU A 152 10.18 -3.57 2.12
N ASP A 153 10.22 -2.61 3.04
CA ASP A 153 9.66 -2.76 4.37
C ASP A 153 8.16 -3.09 4.30
N ASN A 154 7.69 -3.83 5.30
CA ASN A 154 6.31 -4.29 5.42
C ASN A 154 5.78 -5.11 4.22
N HIS A 155 6.67 -5.75 3.46
CA HIS A 155 6.30 -6.68 2.40
C HIS A 155 5.46 -7.84 2.92
N VAL A 156 4.30 -8.06 2.28
CA VAL A 156 3.45 -9.23 2.51
C VAL A 156 3.56 -10.16 1.31
N ALA A 157 3.83 -11.44 1.58
CA ALA A 157 3.96 -12.43 0.52
C ALA A 157 2.59 -12.66 -0.15
N PRO A 158 2.56 -12.85 -1.48
CA PRO A 158 1.31 -13.10 -2.19
C PRO A 158 0.57 -14.33 -1.66
N ALA A 159 1.30 -15.35 -1.21
CA ALA A 159 0.72 -16.55 -0.62
C ALA A 159 -0.13 -16.26 0.62
N ASP A 160 0.28 -15.31 1.48
CA ASP A 160 -0.52 -14.92 2.65
C ASP A 160 -1.86 -14.29 2.25
N VAL A 161 -1.85 -13.46 1.19
CA VAL A 161 -3.08 -12.87 0.63
C VAL A 161 -3.96 -13.95 0.00
N GLU A 162 -3.38 -14.91 -0.71
CA GLU A 162 -4.13 -16.02 -1.31
C GLU A 162 -4.78 -16.91 -0.25
N GLU A 163 -4.09 -17.19 0.86
CA GLU A 163 -4.65 -17.96 1.98
C GLU A 163 -5.75 -17.17 2.69
N ALA A 164 -5.54 -15.88 2.98
CA ALA A 164 -6.58 -15.02 3.56
C ALA A 164 -7.85 -14.99 2.69
N ALA A 165 -7.68 -14.80 1.38
CA ALA A 165 -8.79 -14.83 0.43
C ALA A 165 -9.53 -16.17 0.45
N LYS A 166 -8.82 -17.30 0.52
CA LYS A 166 -9.45 -18.64 0.60
C LYS A 166 -10.28 -18.80 1.86
N VAL A 167 -9.76 -18.34 3.01
CA VAL A 167 -10.47 -18.41 4.30
C VAL A 167 -11.72 -17.51 4.26
N ALA A 168 -11.62 -16.31 3.66
CA ALA A 168 -12.75 -15.42 3.41
C ALA A 168 -13.77 -15.97 2.37
N GLY A 169 -13.53 -17.17 1.82
CA GLY A 169 -14.41 -17.80 0.84
C GLY A 169 -14.28 -17.24 -0.58
N MET A 170 -13.25 -16.43 -0.82
CA MET A 170 -12.91 -15.80 -2.09
C MET A 170 -11.76 -16.53 -2.79
N LEU A 171 -11.40 -16.04 -3.97
CA LEU A 171 -10.27 -16.55 -4.74
C LEU A 171 -9.40 -15.41 -5.24
N ALA A 172 -8.10 -15.51 -4.97
CA ALA A 172 -7.11 -14.75 -5.70
C ALA A 172 -7.04 -15.27 -7.15
N THR A 173 -7.15 -14.38 -8.12
CA THR A 173 -7.31 -14.73 -9.55
C THR A 173 -6.15 -14.29 -10.40
N SER A 174 -5.48 -13.19 -10.04
CA SER A 174 -4.35 -12.63 -10.78
C SER A 174 -3.53 -11.74 -9.87
N ALA A 175 -2.23 -11.65 -10.13
CA ALA A 175 -1.35 -10.68 -9.48
C ALA A 175 -0.64 -9.85 -10.54
N MET A 176 -0.46 -8.56 -10.30
CA MET A 176 0.28 -7.65 -11.17
C MET A 176 1.05 -6.62 -10.35
N SER A 177 2.13 -6.08 -10.90
CA SER A 177 2.82 -4.95 -10.29
C SER A 177 2.05 -3.66 -10.57
N VAL A 178 1.81 -2.86 -9.54
CA VAL A 178 1.10 -1.58 -9.63
C VAL A 178 2.03 -0.48 -9.11
N GLY A 179 2.29 0.52 -9.95
CA GLY A 179 3.25 1.57 -9.61
C GLY A 179 4.68 1.08 -9.35
N GLU A 180 5.47 1.90 -8.66
CA GLU A 180 6.89 1.63 -8.41
C GLU A 180 7.08 0.66 -7.25
N ASN A 181 6.28 0.79 -6.20
CA ASN A 181 6.51 0.11 -4.91
C ASN A 181 5.49 -0.98 -4.56
N TRP A 182 4.40 -1.11 -5.32
CA TRP A 182 3.27 -1.97 -4.92
C TRP A 182 3.01 -3.12 -5.90
N ASN A 183 2.45 -4.20 -5.39
CA ASN A 183 1.89 -5.32 -6.17
C ASN A 183 0.42 -5.43 -5.83
N GLY A 184 -0.44 -5.55 -6.84
CA GLY A 184 -1.85 -5.84 -6.68
C GLY A 184 -2.14 -7.32 -6.86
N ILE A 185 -2.98 -7.86 -5.99
CA ILE A 185 -3.56 -9.19 -6.10
C ILE A 185 -5.08 -9.02 -6.22
N ARG A 186 -5.61 -9.50 -7.34
CA ARG A 186 -7.01 -9.49 -7.65
C ARG A 186 -7.72 -10.59 -6.88
N VAL A 187 -8.59 -10.22 -5.96
CA VAL A 187 -9.44 -11.12 -5.19
C VAL A 187 -10.88 -10.98 -5.68
N ALA A 188 -11.49 -12.10 -6.04
CA ALA A 188 -12.87 -12.14 -6.50
C ALA A 188 -13.71 -13.01 -5.56
N ALA A 189 -14.91 -12.53 -5.22
CA ALA A 189 -15.91 -13.34 -4.59
C ALA A 189 -16.22 -14.57 -5.45
N ARG A 190 -16.33 -15.75 -4.82
CA ARG A 190 -16.90 -16.90 -5.52
C ARG A 190 -18.37 -16.60 -5.75
N SER A 191 -18.78 -16.43 -7.02
CA SER A 191 -20.18 -16.27 -7.38
C SER A 191 -21.00 -17.33 -6.66
N ARG A 192 -21.81 -16.88 -5.71
CA ARG A 192 -22.69 -17.76 -4.94
C ARG A 192 -23.82 -18.08 -5.91
N SER A 193 -23.64 -19.15 -6.70
CA SER A 193 -24.69 -19.69 -7.56
C SER A 193 -25.95 -19.84 -6.73
N ARG A 194 -26.88 -18.88 -6.83
CA ARG A 194 -28.19 -18.96 -6.19
C ARG A 194 -28.87 -20.18 -6.79
N ARG A 195 -29.11 -21.18 -5.95
CA ARG A 195 -29.83 -22.40 -6.29
C ARG A 195 -31.28 -22.25 -5.88
#